data_AF-A0AAJ0EMW7-F1
#
_entry.id   AF-A0AAJ0EMW7-F1
#
_cell.length_a   1.000
_cell.length_b   1.000
_cell.length_c   1.000
_cell.angle_alpha   90.00
_cell.angle_beta   90.00
_cell.angle_gamma   90.00
#
_symmetry.space_group_name_H-M   'P 1'
#
loop_
_entity.id
_entity.type
_entity.pdbx_description
1 polymer ?
#
loop_
_entity_poly.entity_id
_entity_poly.type
_entity_poly.pdbx_seq_one_letter_code
_entity_poly.pdbx_strand_id
1 'polypeptide(L)'
;MTRAVTPPPKSPTGDIIPSCASFPPIPTEMDVAIPESHDLTRYKCIACADKKRKCQRTRNEYRCKGCTGSLITIVQCLPNISVILPFTKWEDKEYERRLLGFDYVQANADHPASLRHFDSGPELLVSCQVFKSSIANHTRILVKDARGWHFLKTTSYYITQMGSIQQYIQNCIPQAIEEVLRSNTPLKPFFAAAKRLRAHYMIAACLELYTAFRLMRLRLKFSGSEHLGMFEVLDSESPWCNSIPVPRMVQSQVIHILEKYVKDMDSYIQFNKPRKSVREEDLPVTILIYFFLLHVREVDAGRNIYWNRFEDPDGFWQHPWQPWKVLDQTTLSCKQLLSEFYHYVGHPFEKCWSVSTNQQQSQEWMDVMDELSTAVRTLQNTGVMGRSVASAYQPGQPESIALTISSRLFLPIRDSLTFHIV
;
A
#
# COMPACT_ATOMS: atom_id res chain seq x y z
N MET A 1 -70.73 -19.12 -26.52
CA MET A 1 -69.74 -18.07 -26.83
C MET A 1 -68.86 -17.87 -25.61
N THR A 2 -67.76 -18.62 -25.56
CA THR A 2 -66.77 -18.62 -24.46
C THR A 2 -65.66 -17.62 -24.83
N ARG A 3 -65.47 -16.58 -23.99
CA ARG A 3 -64.35 -15.63 -24.15
C ARG A 3 -63.06 -16.28 -23.69
N ALA A 4 -62.07 -16.33 -24.59
CA ALA A 4 -60.72 -16.79 -24.29
C ALA A 4 -60.02 -15.81 -23.34
N VAL A 5 -59.51 -16.32 -22.23
CA VAL A 5 -58.65 -15.60 -21.29
C VAL A 5 -57.20 -15.79 -21.73
N THR A 6 -56.54 -14.70 -22.12
CA THR A 6 -55.11 -14.69 -22.46
C THR A 6 -54.29 -14.82 -21.17
N PRO A 7 -53.29 -15.73 -21.11
CA PRO A 7 -52.43 -15.85 -19.94
C PRO A 7 -51.44 -14.67 -19.87
N PRO A 8 -50.97 -14.31 -18.66
CA PRO A 8 -50.01 -13.23 -18.47
C PRO A 8 -48.65 -13.57 -19.11
N PRO A 9 -47.87 -12.54 -19.51
CA PRO A 9 -46.55 -12.76 -20.11
C PRO A 9 -45.62 -13.45 -19.11
N LYS A 10 -44.91 -14.48 -19.60
CA LYS A 10 -43.89 -15.19 -18.86
C LYS A 10 -42.78 -14.20 -18.45
N SER A 11 -42.41 -14.24 -17.18
CA SER A 11 -41.24 -13.57 -16.61
C SER A 11 -39.99 -13.83 -17.46
N PRO A 12 -39.10 -12.85 -17.68
CA PRO A 12 -37.83 -13.09 -18.35
C PRO A 12 -37.05 -14.12 -17.55
N THR A 13 -36.80 -15.26 -18.18
CA THR A 13 -35.92 -16.31 -17.67
C THR A 13 -34.51 -15.75 -17.54
N GLY A 14 -34.01 -15.83 -16.30
CA GLY A 14 -32.63 -15.62 -15.84
C GLY A 14 -31.63 -15.12 -16.86
N ASP A 15 -31.23 -13.86 -16.69
CA ASP A 15 -29.99 -13.35 -17.25
C ASP A 15 -28.85 -14.27 -16.80
N ILE A 16 -28.22 -14.87 -17.79
CA ILE A 16 -26.94 -15.57 -17.67
C ILE A 16 -25.96 -14.51 -17.16
N ILE A 17 -25.64 -14.55 -15.87
CA ILE A 17 -24.49 -13.83 -15.31
C ILE A 17 -23.30 -14.23 -16.20
N PRO A 18 -22.60 -13.29 -16.86
CA PRO A 18 -21.42 -13.62 -17.62
C PRO A 18 -20.46 -14.30 -16.67
N SER A 19 -20.23 -15.59 -16.90
CA SER A 19 -19.15 -16.35 -16.27
C SER A 19 -17.90 -15.47 -16.33
N CYS A 20 -17.41 -15.02 -15.17
CA CYS A 20 -16.10 -14.41 -15.07
C CYS A 20 -15.15 -15.36 -15.80
N ALA A 21 -14.70 -14.94 -16.99
CA ALA A 21 -13.77 -15.71 -17.78
C ALA A 21 -12.66 -16.20 -16.84
N SER A 22 -12.56 -17.52 -16.70
CA SER A 22 -11.53 -18.15 -15.89
C SER A 22 -10.19 -17.58 -16.34
N PHE A 23 -9.59 -16.78 -15.47
CA PHE A 23 -8.31 -16.13 -15.77
C PHE A 23 -7.29 -17.19 -16.17
N PRO A 24 -6.41 -16.91 -17.14
CA PRO A 24 -5.30 -17.81 -17.41
C PRO A 24 -4.55 -18.07 -16.09
N PRO A 25 -4.24 -19.33 -15.75
CA PRO A 25 -3.49 -19.64 -14.54
C PRO A 25 -2.18 -18.86 -14.59
N ILE A 26 -1.97 -18.02 -13.58
CA ILE A 26 -0.67 -17.38 -13.33
C ILE A 26 0.32 -18.53 -13.10
N PRO A 27 1.46 -18.58 -13.82
CA PRO A 27 2.43 -19.66 -13.66
C PRO A 27 2.80 -19.85 -12.19
N THR A 28 2.47 -21.02 -11.63
CA THR A 28 2.65 -21.34 -10.20
C THR A 28 4.10 -21.58 -9.80
N GLU A 29 5.00 -21.73 -10.77
CA GLU A 29 6.43 -21.93 -10.55
C GLU A 29 7.20 -20.96 -11.43
N MET A 30 7.48 -19.79 -10.87
CA MET A 30 8.64 -19.02 -11.31
C MET A 30 9.68 -19.10 -10.21
N ASP A 31 10.80 -19.74 -10.56
CA ASP A 31 12.12 -19.46 -10.01
C ASP A 31 12.26 -17.96 -9.68
N VAL A 32 13.18 -17.62 -8.78
CA VAL A 32 13.47 -16.22 -8.41
C VAL A 32 14.04 -15.49 -9.65
N ALA A 33 13.17 -15.17 -10.62
CA ALA A 33 13.45 -14.40 -11.80
C ALA A 33 13.57 -12.96 -11.31
N ILE A 34 14.81 -12.59 -11.04
CA ILE A 34 15.22 -11.20 -11.02
C ILE A 34 14.82 -10.62 -12.39
N PRO A 35 14.04 -9.53 -12.45
CA PRO A 35 13.67 -8.92 -13.71
C PRO A 35 14.90 -8.68 -14.57
N GLU A 36 14.89 -9.16 -15.83
CA GLU A 36 16.04 -9.06 -16.76
C GLU A 36 16.54 -7.63 -16.95
N SER A 37 15.68 -6.63 -16.66
CA SER A 37 15.97 -5.21 -16.75
C SER A 37 16.96 -4.67 -15.72
N HIS A 38 17.29 -5.43 -14.67
CA HIS A 38 18.26 -5.01 -13.67
C HIS A 38 19.49 -5.92 -13.68
N ASP A 39 20.61 -5.40 -14.20
CA ASP A 39 21.92 -6.03 -14.08
C ASP A 39 22.39 -6.04 -12.61
N LEU A 40 21.94 -7.06 -11.87
CA LEU A 40 22.25 -7.23 -10.46
C LEU A 40 23.71 -7.57 -10.18
N THR A 41 24.52 -7.87 -11.20
CA THR A 41 25.94 -8.18 -11.04
C THR A 41 26.75 -6.98 -10.56
N ARG A 42 26.22 -5.76 -10.74
CA ARG A 42 26.85 -4.50 -10.34
C ARG A 42 26.75 -4.20 -8.83
N TYR A 43 25.85 -4.88 -8.12
CA TYR A 43 25.57 -4.59 -6.72
C TYR A 43 26.18 -5.64 -5.79
N LYS A 44 26.81 -5.19 -4.71
CA LYS A 44 27.27 -6.08 -3.64
C LYS A 44 26.06 -6.59 -2.86
N CYS A 45 26.01 -7.87 -2.49
CA CYS A 45 24.99 -8.33 -1.54
C CYS A 45 25.16 -7.70 -0.16
N ILE A 46 24.09 -7.67 0.64
CA ILE A 46 24.09 -7.04 1.97
C ILE A 46 25.24 -7.58 2.83
N ALA A 47 25.39 -8.90 2.91
CA ALA A 47 26.46 -9.49 3.70
C ALA A 47 27.88 -9.17 3.18
N CYS A 48 28.08 -9.05 1.86
CA CYS A 48 29.38 -8.64 1.31
C CYS A 48 29.63 -7.13 1.48
N ALA A 49 28.59 -6.30 1.36
CA ALA A 49 28.67 -4.87 1.57
C ALA A 49 29.11 -4.56 3.01
N ASP A 50 28.44 -5.17 3.99
CA ASP A 50 28.72 -4.96 5.41
C ASP A 50 30.11 -5.46 5.80
N LYS A 51 30.53 -6.62 5.28
CA LYS A 51 31.87 -7.16 5.51
C LYS A 51 32.95 -6.50 4.65
N LYS A 52 32.60 -5.49 3.84
CA LYS A 52 33.49 -4.82 2.87
C LYS A 52 34.24 -5.79 1.94
N ARG A 53 33.63 -6.94 1.60
CA ARG A 53 34.23 -7.97 0.75
C ARG A 53 33.90 -7.75 -0.74
N LYS A 54 34.66 -8.42 -1.61
CA LYS A 54 34.35 -8.49 -3.04
C LYS A 54 33.11 -9.38 -3.23
N CYS A 55 32.09 -8.84 -3.92
CA CYS A 55 30.91 -9.60 -4.33
C CYS A 55 31.08 -9.94 -5.81
N GLN A 56 31.28 -11.22 -6.13
CA GLN A 56 31.34 -11.70 -7.51
C GLN A 56 30.15 -12.61 -7.74
N ARG A 57 29.21 -12.18 -8.58
CA ARG A 57 28.02 -12.95 -8.95
C ARG A 57 28.05 -13.18 -10.46
N THR A 58 27.82 -14.42 -10.89
CA THR A 58 27.52 -14.68 -12.30
C THR A 58 26.02 -14.51 -12.54
N ARG A 59 25.61 -14.26 -13.78
CA ARG A 59 24.20 -13.93 -14.13
C ARG A 59 23.20 -15.01 -13.70
N ASN A 60 23.65 -16.25 -13.56
CA ASN A 60 22.83 -17.42 -13.24
C ASN A 60 23.01 -17.93 -11.80
N GLU A 61 23.81 -17.25 -10.97
CA GLU A 61 24.08 -17.68 -9.60
C GLU A 61 23.24 -16.92 -8.56
N TYR A 62 22.45 -17.66 -7.78
CA TYR A 62 21.67 -17.12 -6.68
C TYR A 62 22.52 -16.63 -5.49
N ARG A 63 23.77 -17.10 -5.36
CA ARG A 63 24.73 -16.62 -4.35
C ARG A 63 25.97 -16.08 -5.03
N CYS A 64 26.57 -15.03 -4.47
CA CYS A 64 27.87 -14.58 -4.91
C CYS A 64 28.95 -15.52 -4.35
N LYS A 65 30.09 -15.62 -5.06
CA LYS A 65 31.24 -16.45 -4.66
C LYS A 65 31.74 -16.14 -3.24
N GLY A 66 31.59 -14.89 -2.78
CA GLY A 66 31.98 -14.47 -1.42
C GLY A 66 31.04 -14.95 -0.31
N CYS A 67 29.82 -15.39 -0.66
CA CYS A 67 28.86 -16.00 0.26
C CYS A 67 28.83 -17.54 0.13
N THR A 68 29.32 -18.09 -0.99
CA THR A 68 29.52 -19.52 -1.19
C THR A 68 30.51 -20.06 -0.14
N GLY A 69 30.09 -21.03 0.68
CA GLY A 69 30.89 -21.60 1.77
C GLY A 69 30.67 -20.95 3.15
N SER A 70 29.78 -19.95 3.26
CA SER A 70 29.35 -19.40 4.55
C SER A 70 27.91 -19.82 4.88
N LEU A 71 27.52 -19.76 6.16
CA LEU A 71 26.12 -19.95 6.62
C LEU A 71 25.16 -18.85 6.12
N ILE A 72 25.62 -17.97 5.21
CA ILE A 72 24.82 -16.91 4.61
C ILE A 72 23.79 -17.54 3.67
N THR A 73 22.51 -17.29 3.91
CA THR A 73 21.42 -17.84 3.09
C THR A 73 21.32 -17.14 1.73
N ILE A 74 20.64 -17.74 0.75
CA ILE A 74 20.39 -17.09 -0.57
C ILE A 74 19.75 -15.72 -0.36
N VAL A 75 18.83 -15.65 0.61
CA VAL A 75 18.12 -14.44 1.01
C VAL A 75 19.08 -13.33 1.43
N GLN A 76 20.04 -13.61 2.31
CA GLN A 76 21.06 -12.64 2.76
C GLN A 76 22.09 -12.29 1.66
N CYS A 77 22.12 -13.08 0.58
CA CYS A 77 22.97 -12.84 -0.58
C CYS A 77 22.26 -12.05 -1.69
N LEU A 78 21.05 -11.52 -1.46
CA LEU A 78 20.44 -10.57 -2.38
C LEU A 78 21.30 -9.30 -2.48
N PRO A 79 21.39 -8.69 -3.68
CA PRO A 79 22.15 -7.46 -3.84
C PRO A 79 21.57 -6.40 -2.89
N ASN A 80 22.45 -5.63 -2.26
CA ASN A 80 22.07 -4.48 -1.49
C ASN A 80 21.69 -3.38 -2.49
N ILE A 81 20.44 -3.40 -2.91
CA ILE A 81 19.89 -2.38 -3.79
C ILE A 81 19.28 -1.27 -2.94
N SER A 82 20.03 -0.71 -1.98
CA SER A 82 19.64 0.47 -1.16
C SER A 82 19.07 1.65 -1.97
N VAL A 83 19.11 1.57 -3.30
CA VAL A 83 18.62 2.49 -4.32
C VAL A 83 17.17 2.23 -4.76
N ILE A 84 16.56 1.05 -4.49
CA ILE A 84 15.16 0.79 -4.88
C ILE A 84 14.22 1.45 -3.88
N LEU A 85 13.85 2.69 -4.22
CA LEU A 85 12.84 3.47 -3.55
C LEU A 85 11.54 3.34 -4.35
N PRO A 86 10.58 2.47 -3.95
CA PRO A 86 9.42 2.13 -4.79
C PRO A 86 8.43 3.29 -4.97
N PHE A 87 8.63 4.38 -4.25
CA PHE A 87 7.79 5.58 -4.27
C PHE A 87 8.41 6.74 -5.05
N THR A 88 9.66 6.65 -5.55
CA THR A 88 10.23 7.68 -6.44
C THR A 88 9.52 7.76 -7.78
N LYS A 89 8.74 6.73 -8.12
CA LYS A 89 7.81 6.73 -9.27
C LYS A 89 6.88 7.95 -9.28
N TRP A 90 6.51 8.48 -8.10
CA TRP A 90 5.65 9.66 -7.98
C TRP A 90 6.38 11.00 -8.22
N GLU A 91 7.71 11.00 -8.36
CA GLU A 91 8.50 12.19 -8.72
C GLU A 91 8.62 12.39 -10.23
N ASP A 92 8.06 11.47 -11.03
CA ASP A 92 8.09 11.58 -12.47
C ASP A 92 7.33 12.85 -12.92
N LYS A 93 8.03 13.77 -13.59
CA LYS A 93 7.45 15.03 -14.05
C LYS A 93 6.33 14.84 -15.07
N GLU A 94 6.39 13.78 -15.86
CA GLU A 94 5.33 13.45 -16.81
C GLU A 94 4.09 12.91 -16.07
N TYR A 95 4.28 12.17 -14.98
CA TYR A 95 3.18 11.79 -14.09
C TYR A 95 2.51 13.03 -13.48
N GLU A 96 3.28 13.93 -12.89
CA GLU A 96 2.77 15.18 -12.30
C GLU A 96 2.03 16.03 -13.34
N ARG A 97 2.60 16.17 -14.55
CA ARG A 97 1.97 16.92 -15.65
C ARG A 97 0.63 16.30 -16.08
N ARG A 98 0.52 14.97 -16.18
CA ARG A 98 -0.73 14.29 -16.53
C ARG A 98 -1.78 14.44 -15.44
N LEU A 99 -1.36 14.32 -14.19
CA LEU A 99 -2.23 14.37 -13.02
C LEU A 99 -2.77 15.78 -12.74
N LEU A 100 -1.93 16.82 -12.91
CA LEU A 100 -2.19 18.19 -12.43
C LEU A 100 -2.13 19.28 -13.51
N GLY A 101 -1.76 18.96 -14.76
CA GLY A 101 -1.58 19.99 -15.79
C GLY A 101 -2.91 20.46 -16.38
N PHE A 102 -3.37 21.66 -16.03
CA PHE A 102 -4.58 22.29 -16.60
C PHE A 102 -4.37 23.76 -16.95
N ASP A 103 -5.29 24.31 -17.74
CA ASP A 103 -5.27 25.72 -18.14
C ASP A 103 -6.00 26.59 -17.12
N TYR A 104 -5.31 27.64 -16.65
CA TYR A 104 -5.87 28.61 -15.70
C TYR A 104 -6.92 29.48 -16.37
N VAL A 105 -8.02 29.71 -15.67
CA VAL A 105 -8.97 30.79 -16.01
C VAL A 105 -8.56 32.02 -15.22
N GLN A 106 -8.76 33.20 -15.80
CA GLN A 106 -8.52 34.49 -15.15
C GLN A 106 -9.10 34.50 -13.72
N ALA A 107 -8.38 35.12 -12.77
CA ALA A 107 -8.61 35.01 -11.32
C ALA A 107 -10.10 35.07 -10.94
N ASN A 108 -10.63 33.92 -10.51
CA ASN A 108 -11.96 33.82 -9.93
C ASN A 108 -11.89 34.05 -8.42
N ALA A 109 -13.05 34.30 -7.79
CA ALA A 109 -13.13 34.34 -6.33
C ALA A 109 -12.69 33.00 -5.73
N ASP A 110 -12.03 33.07 -4.57
CA ASP A 110 -11.66 31.90 -3.79
C ASP A 110 -12.89 31.30 -3.10
N HIS A 111 -13.04 29.98 -3.21
CA HIS A 111 -14.11 29.20 -2.58
C HIS A 111 -13.50 28.36 -1.45
N PRO A 112 -13.61 28.81 -0.18
CA PRO A 112 -13.11 28.04 0.95
C PRO A 112 -13.99 26.81 1.19
N ALA A 113 -13.38 25.64 1.27
CA ALA A 113 -14.05 24.38 1.58
C ALA A 113 -13.33 23.63 2.71
N SER A 114 -14.07 22.76 3.38
CA SER A 114 -13.54 21.88 4.42
C SER A 114 -13.71 20.42 4.00
N LEU A 115 -12.62 19.66 4.08
CA LEU A 115 -12.51 18.29 3.59
C LEU A 115 -12.09 17.35 4.72
N ARG A 116 -12.49 16.08 4.66
CA ARG A 116 -12.04 15.04 5.61
C ARG A 116 -12.01 13.65 4.96
N HIS A 117 -11.20 12.75 5.51
CA HIS A 117 -11.19 11.33 5.09
C HIS A 117 -12.02 10.44 6.03
N PHE A 118 -11.98 10.70 7.34
CA PHE A 118 -12.77 9.97 8.35
C PHE A 118 -14.00 10.78 8.74
N ASP A 119 -15.14 10.13 8.96
CA ASP A 119 -16.41 10.81 9.27
C ASP A 119 -16.35 11.63 10.56
N SER A 120 -15.57 11.17 11.55
CA SER A 120 -15.26 11.88 12.80
C SER A 120 -13.80 12.35 12.87
N GLY A 121 -13.14 12.48 11.72
CA GLY A 121 -11.76 12.89 11.60
C GLY A 121 -11.53 14.39 11.73
N PRO A 122 -10.25 14.81 11.78
CA PRO A 122 -9.89 16.21 11.62
C PRO A 122 -10.29 16.72 10.23
N GLU A 123 -10.32 18.04 10.09
CA GLU A 123 -10.62 18.71 8.84
C GLU A 123 -9.35 19.23 8.15
N LEU A 124 -9.35 19.19 6.82
CA LEU A 124 -8.38 19.80 5.94
C LEU A 124 -9.04 21.00 5.25
N LEU A 125 -8.63 22.20 5.66
CA LEU A 125 -9.09 23.44 5.06
C LEU A 125 -8.40 23.68 3.71
N VAL A 126 -9.18 24.03 2.70
CA VAL A 126 -8.69 24.37 1.36
C VAL A 126 -9.37 25.62 0.83
N SER A 127 -8.66 26.36 0.00
CA SER A 127 -9.23 27.38 -0.89
C SER A 127 -9.19 26.86 -2.31
N CYS A 128 -10.29 27.03 -3.05
CA CYS A 128 -10.43 26.51 -4.41
C CYS A 128 -10.83 27.60 -5.42
N GLN A 129 -10.41 27.42 -6.67
CA GLN A 129 -10.84 28.23 -7.81
C GLN A 129 -11.29 27.35 -8.98
N VAL A 130 -12.03 27.94 -9.91
CA VAL A 130 -12.46 27.27 -11.14
C VAL A 130 -11.34 27.27 -12.18
N PHE A 131 -11.10 26.13 -12.82
CA PHE A 131 -10.21 26.00 -13.99
C PHE A 131 -10.97 25.60 -15.26
N LYS A 132 -10.33 25.77 -16.41
CA LYS A 132 -10.86 25.29 -17.70
C LYS A 132 -10.14 24.00 -18.05
N SER A 133 -10.88 22.90 -17.98
CA SER A 133 -10.31 21.61 -18.37
C SER A 133 -10.20 21.50 -19.90
N SER A 134 -9.01 21.18 -20.37
CA SER A 134 -8.77 20.69 -21.75
C SER A 134 -8.74 19.16 -21.81
N ILE A 135 -8.76 18.46 -20.67
CA ILE A 135 -8.66 16.99 -20.58
C ILE A 135 -9.88 16.42 -19.83
N ALA A 136 -10.59 15.46 -20.43
CA ALA A 136 -11.78 14.87 -19.83
C ALA A 136 -11.53 14.28 -18.42
N ASN A 137 -10.37 13.64 -18.23
CA ASN A 137 -10.00 12.94 -16.99
C ASN A 137 -9.77 13.87 -15.79
N HIS A 138 -9.61 15.18 -16.00
CA HIS A 138 -9.51 16.13 -14.87
C HIS A 138 -10.86 16.43 -14.22
N THR A 139 -11.95 16.10 -14.90
CA THR A 139 -13.33 16.34 -14.41
C THR A 139 -14.13 15.06 -14.30
N ARG A 140 -13.49 13.88 -14.39
CA ARG A 140 -14.16 12.58 -14.30
C ARG A 140 -13.51 11.72 -13.22
N ILE A 141 -14.34 11.07 -12.41
CA ILE A 141 -13.91 10.00 -11.50
C ILE A 141 -14.30 8.67 -12.12
N LEU A 142 -13.42 7.67 -12.01
CA LEU A 142 -13.65 6.30 -12.45
C LEU A 142 -13.57 5.34 -11.27
N VAL A 143 -14.59 4.49 -11.13
CA VAL A 143 -14.64 3.39 -10.16
C VAL A 143 -15.12 2.14 -10.88
N LYS A 144 -14.63 0.96 -10.48
CA LYS A 144 -15.20 -0.31 -10.91
C LYS A 144 -15.77 -1.05 -9.72
N ASP A 145 -16.98 -1.56 -9.87
CA ASP A 145 -17.61 -2.48 -8.92
C ASP A 145 -17.95 -3.81 -9.61
N ALA A 146 -18.77 -4.65 -8.96
CA ALA A 146 -19.21 -5.92 -9.53
C ALA A 146 -20.04 -5.79 -10.82
N ARG A 147 -20.62 -4.62 -11.11
CA ARG A 147 -21.45 -4.34 -12.29
C ARG A 147 -20.66 -3.72 -13.44
N GLY A 148 -19.41 -3.32 -13.23
CA GLY A 148 -18.54 -2.80 -14.27
C GLY A 148 -17.96 -1.43 -13.94
N TRP A 149 -17.58 -0.69 -14.98
CA TRP A 149 -17.00 0.64 -14.86
C TRP A 149 -18.09 1.70 -14.69
N HIS A 150 -17.86 2.60 -13.73
CA HIS A 150 -18.73 3.72 -13.41
C HIS A 150 -17.96 5.02 -13.57
N PHE A 151 -18.59 5.96 -14.25
CA PHE A 151 -18.04 7.29 -14.48
C PHE A 151 -18.91 8.34 -13.80
N LEU A 152 -18.27 9.31 -13.16
CA LEU A 152 -18.96 10.47 -12.63
C LEU A 152 -18.25 11.74 -13.06
N LYS A 153 -19.01 12.64 -13.71
CA LYS A 153 -18.54 13.98 -14.03
C LYS A 153 -18.56 14.83 -12.75
N THR A 154 -17.50 15.59 -12.54
CA THR A 154 -17.30 16.51 -11.43
C THR A 154 -17.12 17.93 -11.95
N THR A 155 -17.27 18.91 -11.06
CA THR A 155 -17.00 20.32 -11.36
C THR A 155 -15.50 20.58 -11.53
N SER A 156 -15.16 21.68 -12.22
CA SER A 156 -13.79 22.05 -12.56
C SER A 156 -13.17 22.96 -11.48
N TYR A 157 -13.10 22.47 -10.24
CA TYR A 157 -12.39 23.19 -9.16
C TYR A 157 -11.02 22.58 -8.90
N TYR A 158 -10.05 23.43 -8.57
CA TYR A 158 -8.71 23.05 -8.11
C TYR A 158 -8.35 23.85 -6.85
N ILE A 159 -7.42 23.31 -6.07
CA ILE A 159 -6.92 23.90 -4.83
C ILE A 159 -5.86 24.96 -5.16
N THR A 160 -6.07 26.17 -4.66
CA THR A 160 -5.11 27.28 -4.69
C THR A 160 -4.32 27.38 -3.38
N GLN A 161 -4.95 27.06 -2.26
CA GLN A 161 -4.33 27.05 -0.93
C GLN A 161 -4.80 25.85 -0.12
N MET A 162 -3.92 25.30 0.71
CA MET A 162 -4.21 24.14 1.55
C MET A 162 -3.60 24.35 2.93
N GLY A 163 -4.31 23.94 3.98
CA GLY A 163 -3.75 23.82 5.31
C GLY A 163 -2.56 22.84 5.37
N SER A 164 -1.87 22.79 6.51
CA SER A 164 -0.72 21.90 6.69
C SER A 164 -1.12 20.44 6.56
N ILE A 165 -0.70 19.79 5.46
CA ILE A 165 -0.96 18.36 5.24
C ILE A 165 -0.30 17.49 6.31
N GLN A 166 0.90 17.89 6.78
CA GLN A 166 1.61 17.18 7.83
C GLN A 166 0.81 17.17 9.13
N GLN A 167 0.33 18.34 9.57
CA GLN A 167 -0.48 18.44 10.77
C GLN A 167 -1.79 17.67 10.63
N TYR A 168 -2.41 17.71 9.45
CA TYR A 168 -3.60 16.95 9.14
C TYR A 168 -3.37 15.43 9.25
N ILE A 169 -2.27 14.91 8.70
CA ILE A 169 -1.87 13.49 8.82
C ILE A 169 -1.67 13.12 10.28
N GLN A 170 -0.92 13.92 11.04
CA GLN A 170 -0.66 13.67 12.46
C GLN A 170 -1.95 13.60 13.28
N ASN A 171 -2.89 14.50 13.01
CA ASN A 171 -4.21 14.51 13.64
C ASN A 171 -5.09 13.31 13.23
N CYS A 172 -4.80 12.64 12.11
CA CYS A 172 -5.50 11.44 11.64
C CYS A 172 -4.95 10.13 12.20
N ILE A 173 -3.76 10.12 12.81
CA ILE A 173 -3.12 8.89 13.33
C ILE A 173 -4.04 8.14 14.30
N PRO A 174 -4.70 8.79 15.29
CA PRO A 174 -5.57 8.08 16.23
C PRO A 174 -6.71 7.33 15.52
N GLN A 175 -7.34 7.95 14.52
CA GLN A 175 -8.44 7.37 13.76
C GLN A 175 -7.96 6.18 12.91
N ALA A 176 -6.81 6.32 12.25
CA ALA A 176 -6.23 5.25 11.43
C ALA A 176 -5.87 4.01 12.27
N ILE A 177 -5.28 4.20 13.46
CA ILE A 177 -4.99 3.09 14.38
C ILE A 177 -6.30 2.46 14.88
N GLU A 178 -7.25 3.28 15.30
CA GLU A 178 -8.48 2.79 15.91
C GLU A 178 -9.37 2.02 14.92
N GLU A 179 -9.40 2.42 13.64
CA GLU A 179 -10.07 1.67 12.58
C GLU A 179 -9.53 0.23 12.50
N VAL A 180 -8.21 0.06 12.54
CA VAL A 180 -7.57 -1.27 12.54
C VAL A 180 -7.91 -2.04 13.81
N LEU A 181 -7.82 -1.41 14.98
CA LEU A 181 -8.05 -2.08 16.27
C LEU A 181 -9.52 -2.51 16.48
N ARG A 182 -10.48 -1.79 15.88
CA ARG A 182 -11.91 -2.15 15.89
C ARG A 182 -12.27 -3.19 14.85
N SER A 183 -11.53 -3.26 13.74
CA SER A 183 -11.77 -4.25 12.70
C SER A 183 -11.37 -5.66 13.13
N ASN A 184 -12.01 -6.68 12.57
CA ASN A 184 -11.62 -8.08 12.75
C ASN A 184 -10.49 -8.47 11.78
N THR A 185 -9.38 -7.74 11.85
CA THR A 185 -8.24 -7.91 10.94
C THR A 185 -7.08 -8.63 11.63
N PRO A 186 -6.35 -9.50 10.90
CA PRO A 186 -5.12 -10.11 11.40
C PRO A 186 -3.99 -9.10 11.67
N LEU A 187 -4.13 -7.83 11.25
CA LEU A 187 -3.16 -6.76 11.52
C LEU A 187 -3.22 -6.24 12.97
N LYS A 188 -4.32 -6.49 13.69
CA LYS A 188 -4.62 -5.89 14.99
C LYS A 188 -3.49 -5.99 16.03
N PRO A 189 -2.81 -7.15 16.22
CA PRO A 189 -1.73 -7.26 17.21
C PRO A 189 -0.53 -6.35 16.90
N PHE A 190 -0.19 -6.18 15.62
CA PHE A 190 0.92 -5.32 15.21
C PHE A 190 0.62 -3.84 15.46
N PHE A 191 -0.63 -3.41 15.23
CA PHE A 191 -1.07 -2.05 15.52
C PHE A 191 -1.24 -1.79 17.02
N ALA A 192 -1.66 -2.79 17.80
CA ALA A 192 -1.70 -2.69 19.25
C ALA A 192 -0.29 -2.51 19.84
N ALA A 193 0.67 -3.31 19.39
CA ALA A 193 2.08 -3.18 19.74
C ALA A 193 2.64 -1.79 19.35
N ALA A 194 2.37 -1.34 18.12
CA ALA A 194 2.82 -0.02 17.65
C ALA A 194 2.21 1.14 18.46
N LYS A 195 0.93 1.02 18.86
CA LYS A 195 0.25 2.01 19.71
C LYS A 195 0.91 2.13 21.09
N ARG A 196 1.33 1.02 21.69
CA ARG A 196 2.09 1.00 22.96
C ARG A 196 3.46 1.67 22.79
N LEU A 197 4.18 1.28 21.73
CA LEU A 197 5.53 1.77 21.44
C LEU A 197 5.57 3.13 20.71
N ARG A 198 4.45 3.86 20.62
CA ARG A 198 4.33 5.09 19.83
C ARG A 198 5.26 6.23 20.26
N ALA A 199 5.76 6.19 21.49
CA ALA A 199 6.72 7.17 21.99
C ALA A 199 8.10 7.03 21.32
N HIS A 200 8.39 5.85 20.74
CA HIS A 200 9.61 5.65 19.96
C HIS A 200 9.49 6.36 18.60
N TYR A 201 10.43 7.27 18.30
CA TYR A 201 10.35 8.15 17.13
C TYR A 201 10.21 7.39 15.80
N MET A 202 10.88 6.25 15.62
CA MET A 202 10.71 5.42 14.42
C MET A 202 9.33 4.79 14.30
N ILE A 203 8.69 4.42 15.42
CA ILE A 203 7.33 3.87 15.41
C ILE A 203 6.33 4.98 15.08
N ALA A 204 6.51 6.17 15.66
CA ALA A 204 5.74 7.35 15.27
C ALA A 204 5.85 7.64 13.76
N ALA A 205 7.07 7.62 13.21
CA ALA A 205 7.30 7.78 11.77
C ALA A 205 6.61 6.69 10.92
N CYS A 206 6.65 5.43 11.34
CA CYS A 206 5.94 4.33 10.66
C CYS A 206 4.42 4.51 10.70
N LEU A 207 3.87 4.98 11.82
CA LEU A 207 2.43 5.27 11.96
C LEU A 207 2.03 6.47 11.10
N GLU A 208 2.87 7.50 10.99
CA GLU A 208 2.68 8.60 10.04
C GLU A 208 2.68 8.13 8.59
N LEU A 209 3.67 7.31 8.20
CA LEU A 209 3.76 6.71 6.85
C LEU A 209 2.49 5.91 6.52
N TYR A 210 2.07 5.03 7.44
CA TYR A 210 0.86 4.24 7.28
C TYR A 210 -0.38 5.13 7.16
N THR A 211 -0.50 6.14 8.01
CA THR A 211 -1.65 7.05 8.02
C THR A 211 -1.73 7.83 6.71
N ALA A 212 -0.63 8.44 6.25
CA ALA A 212 -0.60 9.15 4.97
C ALA A 212 -1.02 8.24 3.81
N PHE A 213 -0.50 7.02 3.77
CA PHE A 213 -0.87 6.03 2.76
C PHE A 213 -2.34 5.57 2.86
N ARG A 214 -2.88 5.43 4.08
CA ARG A 214 -4.29 5.14 4.32
C ARG A 214 -5.19 6.25 3.78
N LEU A 215 -4.84 7.51 4.03
CA LEU A 215 -5.59 8.67 3.54
C LEU A 215 -5.66 8.69 2.00
N MET A 216 -4.58 8.34 1.30
CA MET A 216 -4.58 8.23 -0.19
C MET A 216 -5.61 7.24 -0.74
N ARG A 217 -6.11 6.33 0.09
CA ARG A 217 -7.00 5.24 -0.30
C ARG A 217 -8.42 5.42 0.21
N LEU A 218 -8.59 6.25 1.23
CA LEU A 218 -9.89 6.66 1.71
C LEU A 218 -10.50 7.66 0.73
N ARG A 219 -11.83 7.63 0.61
CA ARG A 219 -12.55 8.65 -0.17
C ARG A 219 -12.51 9.96 0.61
N LEU A 220 -12.04 11.01 -0.04
CA LEU A 220 -12.13 12.37 0.46
C LEU A 220 -13.60 12.84 0.41
N LYS A 221 -14.08 13.49 1.46
CA LYS A 221 -15.46 13.96 1.62
C LYS A 221 -15.47 15.43 2.02
N PHE A 222 -16.55 16.13 1.68
CA PHE A 222 -16.84 17.43 2.29
C PHE A 222 -17.25 17.27 3.75
N SER A 223 -16.88 18.25 4.57
CA SER A 223 -17.33 18.37 5.97
C SER A 223 -18.01 19.69 6.29
N GLY A 224 -17.87 20.71 5.43
CA GLY A 224 -18.54 22.01 5.54
C GLY A 224 -19.78 22.14 4.64
N SER A 225 -20.34 23.35 4.57
CA SER A 225 -21.52 23.67 3.74
C SER A 225 -21.19 23.95 2.27
N GLU A 226 -19.94 24.29 1.96
CA GLU A 226 -19.46 24.50 0.59
C GLU A 226 -19.12 23.15 -0.06
N HIS A 227 -19.67 22.92 -1.24
CA HIS A 227 -19.56 21.66 -2.00
C HIS A 227 -18.96 21.87 -3.40
N LEU A 228 -18.47 23.06 -3.71
CA LEU A 228 -17.80 23.40 -4.97
C LEU A 228 -18.67 23.07 -6.20
N GLY A 229 -19.97 23.38 -6.08
CA GLY A 229 -20.98 23.11 -7.11
C GLY A 229 -21.27 21.62 -7.35
N MET A 230 -20.80 20.73 -6.48
CA MET A 230 -21.17 19.32 -6.49
C MET A 230 -22.49 19.11 -5.75
N PHE A 231 -23.24 18.10 -6.17
CA PHE A 231 -24.53 17.73 -5.60
C PHE A 231 -24.52 16.27 -5.17
N GLU A 232 -25.49 15.91 -4.34
CA GLU A 232 -25.70 14.53 -3.94
C GLU A 232 -26.06 13.66 -5.16
N VAL A 233 -25.41 12.52 -5.28
CA VAL A 233 -25.71 11.54 -6.31
C VAL A 233 -26.88 10.68 -5.84
N LEU A 234 -28.02 10.79 -6.52
CA LEU A 234 -29.26 10.07 -6.17
C LEU A 234 -29.45 8.75 -6.93
N ASP A 235 -28.57 8.45 -7.88
CA ASP A 235 -28.62 7.20 -8.64
C ASP A 235 -28.28 6.01 -7.73
N SER A 236 -29.27 5.16 -7.45
CA SER A 236 -29.12 3.96 -6.60
C SER A 236 -28.15 2.94 -7.16
N GLU A 237 -27.93 2.96 -8.48
CA GLU A 237 -26.97 2.07 -9.12
C GLU A 237 -25.54 2.62 -9.06
N SER A 238 -25.36 3.87 -8.64
CA SER A 238 -24.05 4.51 -8.58
C SER A 238 -23.27 4.10 -7.33
N PRO A 239 -21.94 3.85 -7.42
CA PRO A 239 -21.09 3.65 -6.25
C PRO A 239 -20.92 4.92 -5.39
N TRP A 240 -21.50 6.05 -5.84
CA TRP A 240 -21.56 7.32 -5.13
C TRP A 240 -22.96 7.66 -4.60
N CYS A 241 -23.94 6.75 -4.70
CA CYS A 241 -25.29 6.97 -4.19
C CYS A 241 -25.29 7.53 -2.76
N ASN A 242 -26.10 8.58 -2.52
CA ASN A 242 -26.21 9.30 -1.25
C ASN A 242 -24.90 9.94 -0.77
N SER A 243 -24.05 10.38 -1.70
CA SER A 243 -22.82 11.09 -1.38
C SER A 243 -22.63 12.31 -2.28
N ILE A 244 -21.95 13.33 -1.75
CA ILE A 244 -21.49 14.50 -2.50
C ILE A 244 -20.00 14.29 -2.83
N PRO A 245 -19.66 13.96 -4.09
CA PRO A 245 -18.28 13.66 -4.45
C PRO A 245 -17.45 14.94 -4.46
N VAL A 246 -16.22 14.86 -3.96
CA VAL A 246 -15.25 15.96 -4.08
C VAL A 246 -14.80 16.08 -5.55
N PRO A 247 -14.59 17.28 -6.11
CA PRO A 247 -14.09 17.43 -7.48
C PRO A 247 -12.82 16.64 -7.76
N ARG A 248 -12.72 16.04 -8.96
CA ARG A 248 -11.62 15.12 -9.31
C ARG A 248 -10.24 15.77 -9.15
N MET A 249 -10.08 17.01 -9.61
CA MET A 249 -8.80 17.73 -9.53
C MET A 249 -8.41 18.05 -8.08
N VAL A 250 -9.37 18.46 -7.25
CA VAL A 250 -9.16 18.61 -5.78
C VAL A 250 -8.67 17.30 -5.17
N GLN A 251 -9.31 16.17 -5.49
CA GLN A 251 -8.84 14.85 -5.03
C GLN A 251 -7.43 14.53 -5.54
N SER A 252 -7.14 14.78 -6.83
CA SER A 252 -5.81 14.55 -7.42
C SER A 252 -4.72 15.34 -6.71
N GLN A 253 -4.95 16.63 -6.39
CA GLN A 253 -3.97 17.47 -5.72
C GLN A 253 -3.69 17.00 -4.29
N VAL A 254 -4.74 16.64 -3.53
CA VAL A 254 -4.57 16.08 -2.18
C VAL A 254 -3.81 14.75 -2.22
N ILE A 255 -4.20 13.84 -3.12
CA ILE A 255 -3.53 12.55 -3.29
C ILE A 255 -2.06 12.75 -3.67
N HIS A 256 -1.76 13.66 -4.60
CA HIS A 256 -0.39 13.90 -5.04
C HIS A 256 0.52 14.44 -3.92
N ILE A 257 -0.02 15.32 -3.06
CA ILE A 257 0.71 15.81 -1.89
C ILE A 257 0.93 14.68 -0.88
N LEU A 258 -0.07 13.82 -0.66
CA LEU A 258 0.08 12.63 0.19
C LEU A 258 1.11 11.64 -0.39
N GLU A 259 1.16 11.44 -1.71
CA GLU A 259 2.17 10.62 -2.39
C GLU A 259 3.59 11.13 -2.12
N LYS A 260 3.81 12.44 -2.29
CA LYS A 260 5.09 13.09 -1.95
C LYS A 260 5.45 12.86 -0.47
N TYR A 261 4.48 13.02 0.44
CA TYR A 261 4.68 12.77 1.87
C TYR A 261 5.05 11.31 2.17
N VAL A 262 4.34 10.34 1.59
CA VAL A 262 4.63 8.90 1.75
C VAL A 262 6.03 8.56 1.26
N LYS A 263 6.44 9.11 0.11
CA LYS A 263 7.78 8.92 -0.45
C LYS A 263 8.86 9.49 0.47
N ASP A 264 8.68 10.70 0.98
CA ASP A 264 9.64 11.34 1.88
C ASP A 264 9.74 10.60 3.23
N MET A 265 8.60 10.17 3.78
CA MET A 265 8.57 9.37 5.02
C MET A 265 9.17 7.98 4.85
N ASP A 266 8.88 7.26 3.75
CA ASP A 266 9.53 5.99 3.47
C ASP A 266 11.05 6.18 3.36
N SER A 267 11.51 7.22 2.68
CA SER A 267 12.94 7.56 2.56
C SER A 267 13.57 7.85 3.93
N TYR A 268 12.89 8.63 4.77
CA TYR A 268 13.32 8.93 6.14
C TYR A 268 13.45 7.65 6.99
N ILE A 269 12.45 6.77 6.96
CA ILE A 269 12.47 5.52 7.72
C ILE A 269 13.57 4.59 7.17
N GLN A 270 13.69 4.46 5.86
CA GLN A 270 14.73 3.65 5.22
C GLN A 270 16.14 4.11 5.57
N PHE A 271 16.35 5.43 5.70
CA PHE A 271 17.63 6.00 6.11
C PHE A 271 17.94 5.74 7.59
N ASN A 272 16.95 5.89 8.47
CA ASN A 272 17.14 5.84 9.93
C ASN A 272 16.93 4.45 10.57
N LYS A 273 16.40 3.47 9.84
CA LYS A 273 16.18 2.13 10.39
C LYS A 273 17.52 1.44 10.75
N PRO A 274 17.52 0.49 11.70
CA PRO A 274 18.72 -0.27 12.05
C PRO A 274 19.29 -1.06 10.85
N ARG A 275 20.60 -0.90 10.61
CA ARG A 275 21.40 -1.58 9.55
C ARG A 275 22.61 -2.32 10.11
N LYS A 276 22.51 -2.79 11.35
CA LYS A 276 23.51 -3.60 12.04
C LYS A 276 22.77 -4.65 12.86
N SER A 277 23.50 -5.64 13.36
CA SER A 277 22.96 -6.61 14.32
C SER A 277 22.19 -5.88 15.42
N VAL A 278 20.90 -6.19 15.51
CA VAL A 278 19.95 -5.50 16.40
C VAL A 278 20.12 -6.03 17.80
N ARG A 279 20.22 -5.14 18.79
CA ARG A 279 20.23 -5.52 20.21
C ARG A 279 18.85 -6.07 20.58
N GLU A 280 18.80 -6.99 21.54
CA GLU A 280 17.52 -7.59 21.93
C GLU A 280 16.51 -6.52 22.39
N GLU A 281 16.93 -5.49 23.14
CA GLU A 281 16.04 -4.41 23.56
C GLU A 281 15.39 -3.61 22.40
N ASP A 282 16.02 -3.57 21.22
CA ASP A 282 15.54 -2.82 20.05
C ASP A 282 14.68 -3.68 19.11
N LEU A 283 14.50 -4.96 19.44
CA LEU A 283 13.93 -5.97 18.56
C LEU A 283 12.46 -5.75 18.16
N PRO A 284 11.48 -5.54 19.06
CA PRO A 284 10.08 -5.32 18.71
C PRO A 284 9.92 -4.04 17.89
N VAL A 285 10.66 -2.98 18.23
CA VAL A 285 10.68 -1.75 17.44
C VAL A 285 11.16 -2.06 16.02
N THR A 286 12.26 -2.78 15.88
CA THR A 286 12.81 -3.12 14.56
C THR A 286 11.86 -4.01 13.75
N ILE A 287 11.25 -5.02 14.37
CA ILE A 287 10.26 -5.89 13.73
C ILE A 287 9.09 -5.05 13.19
N LEU A 288 8.54 -4.15 14.00
CA LEU A 288 7.43 -3.29 13.59
C LEU A 288 7.83 -2.35 12.45
N ILE A 289 9.04 -1.78 12.45
CA ILE A 289 9.54 -0.95 11.34
C ILE A 289 9.50 -1.73 10.02
N TYR A 290 10.10 -2.93 9.99
CA TYR A 290 10.10 -3.76 8.78
C TYR A 290 8.68 -4.21 8.38
N PHE A 291 7.83 -4.53 9.36
CA PHE A 291 6.44 -4.88 9.14
C PHE A 291 5.67 -3.74 8.46
N PHE A 292 5.72 -2.51 8.98
CA PHE A 292 5.02 -1.36 8.38
C PHE A 292 5.55 -1.02 7.00
N LEU A 293 6.87 -1.04 6.80
CA LEU A 293 7.49 -0.80 5.49
C LEU A 293 7.04 -1.82 4.44
N LEU A 294 6.96 -3.10 4.81
CA LEU A 294 6.47 -4.16 3.92
C LEU A 294 4.97 -4.05 3.70
N HIS A 295 4.19 -3.78 4.75
CA HIS A 295 2.73 -3.71 4.68
C HIS A 295 2.26 -2.54 3.79
N VAL A 296 2.87 -1.36 3.91
CA VAL A 296 2.54 -0.22 3.04
C VAL A 296 2.85 -0.54 1.57
N ARG A 297 4.01 -1.16 1.28
CA ARG A 297 4.38 -1.60 -0.08
C ARG A 297 3.44 -2.67 -0.62
N GLU A 298 3.09 -3.64 0.22
CA GLU A 298 2.15 -4.72 -0.09
C GLU A 298 0.81 -4.13 -0.53
N VAL A 299 0.23 -3.24 0.26
CA VAL A 299 -1.08 -2.68 -0.07
C VAL A 299 -1.00 -1.69 -1.25
N ASP A 300 0.12 -1.00 -1.46
CA ASP A 300 0.36 -0.25 -2.70
C ASP A 300 0.43 -1.15 -3.93
N ALA A 301 1.05 -2.32 -3.81
CA ALA A 301 1.01 -3.34 -4.85
C ALA A 301 -0.45 -3.74 -5.15
N GLY A 302 -1.27 -3.93 -4.11
CA GLY A 302 -2.70 -4.23 -4.26
C GLY A 302 -3.45 -3.20 -5.10
N ARG A 303 -3.16 -1.92 -4.91
CA ARG A 303 -3.74 -0.83 -5.74
C ARG A 303 -3.31 -0.93 -7.20
N ASN A 304 -2.07 -1.36 -7.46
CA ASN A 304 -1.49 -1.41 -8.80
C ASN A 304 -1.82 -2.71 -9.55
N ILE A 305 -2.07 -3.83 -8.84
CA ILE A 305 -2.54 -5.09 -9.45
C ILE A 305 -3.85 -4.86 -10.20
N TYR A 306 -4.72 -4.01 -9.65
CA TYR A 306 -5.95 -3.60 -10.31
C TYR A 306 -5.71 -3.13 -11.75
N TRP A 307 -4.81 -2.15 -11.92
CA TRP A 307 -4.48 -1.56 -13.21
C TRP A 307 -3.71 -2.50 -14.13
N ASN A 308 -3.02 -3.50 -13.56
CA ASN A 308 -2.37 -4.53 -14.36
C ASN A 308 -3.34 -5.58 -14.91
N ARG A 309 -4.49 -5.79 -14.24
CA ARG A 309 -5.48 -6.83 -14.61
C ARG A 309 -6.61 -6.31 -15.47
N PHE A 310 -6.91 -5.02 -15.45
CA PHE A 310 -8.04 -4.45 -16.15
C PHE A 310 -7.59 -3.45 -17.21
N GLU A 311 -8.24 -3.51 -18.37
CA GLU A 311 -8.10 -2.49 -19.40
C GLU A 311 -8.43 -1.12 -18.83
N ASP A 312 -7.71 -0.11 -19.31
CA ASP A 312 -7.93 1.28 -18.95
C ASP A 312 -8.71 1.98 -20.08
N PRO A 313 -10.05 1.98 -20.03
CA PRO A 313 -10.88 2.37 -21.17
C PRO A 313 -10.72 3.84 -21.59
N ASP A 314 -10.16 4.69 -20.73
CA ASP A 314 -10.10 6.15 -20.94
C ASP A 314 -8.76 6.78 -20.53
N GLY A 315 -7.71 5.99 -20.33
CA GLY A 315 -6.40 6.53 -19.93
C GLY A 315 -6.40 7.12 -18.52
N PHE A 316 -7.15 6.53 -17.58
CA PHE A 316 -7.16 6.91 -16.17
C PHE A 316 -5.86 6.56 -15.45
N TRP A 317 -5.10 5.59 -15.93
CA TRP A 317 -3.73 5.33 -15.52
C TRP A 317 -2.83 6.50 -15.95
N GLN A 318 -2.56 7.40 -15.01
CA GLN A 318 -1.76 8.61 -15.29
C GLN A 318 -0.25 8.36 -15.29
N HIS A 319 0.19 7.23 -14.73
CA HIS A 319 1.62 6.98 -14.57
C HIS A 319 2.28 6.62 -15.91
N PRO A 320 3.45 7.20 -16.26
CA PRO A 320 4.10 6.94 -17.54
C PRO A 320 4.66 5.51 -17.65
N TRP A 321 4.99 4.88 -16.53
CA TRP A 321 5.35 3.46 -16.53
C TRP A 321 4.11 2.58 -16.54
N GLN A 322 4.24 1.43 -17.20
CA GLN A 322 3.21 0.39 -17.19
C GLN A 322 3.01 -0.19 -15.78
N PRO A 323 1.78 -0.63 -15.42
CA PRO A 323 1.49 -1.20 -14.09
C PRO A 323 2.44 -2.32 -13.66
N TRP A 324 2.74 -3.28 -14.54
CA TRP A 324 3.67 -4.38 -14.24
C TRP A 324 5.06 -3.88 -13.81
N LYS A 325 5.58 -2.81 -14.41
CA LYS A 325 6.89 -2.24 -14.06
C LYS A 325 6.89 -1.63 -12.66
N VAL A 326 5.77 -1.04 -12.24
CA VAL A 326 5.57 -0.55 -10.87
C VAL A 326 5.52 -1.71 -9.87
N LEU A 327 4.87 -2.81 -10.25
CA LEU A 327 4.76 -4.02 -9.43
C LEU A 327 6.11 -4.74 -9.29
N ASP A 328 6.93 -4.78 -10.35
CA ASP A 328 8.29 -5.34 -10.31
C ASP A 328 9.19 -4.60 -9.32
N GLN A 329 9.18 -3.26 -9.36
CA GLN A 329 9.95 -2.46 -8.41
C GLN A 329 9.48 -2.67 -6.97
N THR A 330 8.17 -2.79 -6.77
CA THR A 330 7.60 -3.08 -5.44
C THR A 330 8.05 -4.45 -4.95
N THR A 331 8.02 -5.46 -5.82
CA THR A 331 8.49 -6.83 -5.53
C THR A 331 9.96 -6.84 -5.12
N LEU A 332 10.81 -6.16 -5.89
CA LEU A 332 12.24 -6.05 -5.59
C LEU A 332 12.50 -5.34 -4.25
N SER A 333 11.79 -4.24 -3.98
CA SER A 333 11.90 -3.52 -2.72
C SER A 333 11.49 -4.39 -1.52
N CYS A 334 10.40 -5.15 -1.64
CA CYS A 334 9.97 -6.09 -0.60
C CYS A 334 10.98 -7.21 -0.35
N LYS A 335 11.53 -7.81 -1.42
CA LYS A 335 12.57 -8.85 -1.33
C LYS A 335 13.83 -8.33 -0.64
N GLN A 336 14.22 -7.08 -0.92
CA GLN A 336 15.32 -6.43 -0.23
C GLN A 336 15.03 -6.22 1.26
N LEU A 337 13.86 -5.69 1.62
CA LEU A 337 13.49 -5.50 3.01
C LEU A 337 13.51 -6.80 3.82
N LEU A 338 12.98 -7.88 3.24
CA LEU A 338 13.03 -9.21 3.85
C LEU A 338 14.48 -9.68 4.02
N SER A 339 15.32 -9.48 3.01
CA SER A 339 16.74 -9.82 3.07
C SER A 339 17.47 -9.09 4.20
N GLU A 340 17.26 -7.78 4.33
CA GLU A 340 17.83 -6.96 5.39
C GLU A 340 17.32 -7.39 6.75
N PHE A 341 16.02 -7.67 6.88
CA PHE A 341 15.43 -8.19 8.11
C PHE A 341 16.13 -9.48 8.56
N TYR A 342 16.22 -10.50 7.69
CA TYR A 342 16.90 -11.75 8.05
C TYR A 342 18.41 -11.62 8.24
N HIS A 343 19.03 -10.57 7.68
CA HIS A 343 20.44 -10.31 7.92
C HIS A 343 20.70 -9.67 9.28
N TYR A 344 19.92 -8.65 9.65
CA TYR A 344 20.15 -7.84 10.84
C TYR A 344 19.39 -8.32 12.08
N VAL A 345 18.22 -8.93 11.88
CA VAL A 345 17.31 -9.37 12.94
C VAL A 345 17.37 -10.89 13.14
N GLY A 346 17.42 -11.65 12.04
CA GLY A 346 17.43 -13.11 12.08
C GLY A 346 16.02 -13.69 12.32
N HIS A 347 15.90 -14.62 13.27
CA HIS A 347 14.68 -15.38 13.55
C HIS A 347 14.14 -15.12 14.96
N PRO A 348 13.52 -13.95 15.20
CA PRO A 348 13.14 -13.55 16.55
C PRO A 348 12.03 -14.44 17.15
N PHE A 349 11.18 -15.05 16.33
CA PHE A 349 10.03 -15.83 16.79
C PHE A 349 10.32 -17.32 17.04
N GLU A 350 11.57 -17.77 16.83
CA GLU A 350 12.01 -19.12 17.23
C GLU A 350 12.39 -19.19 18.71
N LYS A 351 12.61 -18.04 19.36
CA LYS A 351 12.93 -17.93 20.79
C LYS A 351 11.66 -17.95 21.65
N CYS A 352 11.72 -18.61 22.79
CA CYS A 352 10.67 -18.53 23.81
C CYS A 352 10.89 -17.28 24.67
N TRP A 353 10.11 -16.23 24.45
CA TRP A 353 10.28 -14.96 25.17
C TRP A 353 9.73 -14.99 26.60
N SER A 354 8.77 -15.86 26.92
CA SER A 354 8.17 -15.94 28.26
C SER A 354 9.10 -16.47 29.37
N VAL A 355 10.29 -16.99 29.02
CA VAL A 355 11.25 -17.63 29.95
C VAL A 355 12.56 -16.82 30.08
N SER A 356 12.62 -15.62 29.49
CA SER A 356 13.79 -14.73 29.59
C SER A 356 14.04 -14.30 31.04
N THR A 357 15.17 -14.72 31.63
CA THR A 357 15.58 -14.42 33.02
C THR A 357 16.41 -13.13 33.17
N ASN A 358 16.59 -12.35 32.10
CA ASN A 358 17.41 -11.15 32.16
C ASN A 358 16.67 -9.97 32.81
N GLN A 359 17.04 -9.67 34.07
CA GLN A 359 16.49 -8.60 34.92
C GLN A 359 16.62 -7.16 34.37
N GLN A 360 17.25 -6.95 33.21
CA GLN A 360 17.48 -5.63 32.61
C GLN A 360 16.51 -5.27 31.46
N GLN A 361 15.67 -6.19 31.01
CA GLN A 361 14.70 -5.92 29.95
C GLN A 361 13.44 -5.26 30.53
N SER A 362 12.89 -4.24 29.84
CA SER A 362 11.66 -3.60 30.30
C SER A 362 10.49 -4.58 30.19
N GLN A 363 9.63 -4.65 31.21
CA GLN A 363 8.44 -5.52 31.20
C GLN A 363 7.57 -5.26 29.96
N GLU A 364 7.43 -3.99 29.57
CA GLU A 364 6.67 -3.59 28.38
C GLU A 364 7.18 -4.25 27.09
N TRP A 365 8.50 -4.36 26.93
CA TRP A 365 9.12 -4.99 25.77
C TRP A 365 8.83 -6.50 25.72
N MET A 366 8.95 -7.17 26.87
CA MET A 366 8.68 -8.62 27.01
C MET A 366 7.24 -8.92 26.59
N ASP A 367 6.31 -8.11 27.09
CA ASP A 367 4.88 -8.26 26.80
C ASP A 367 4.60 -8.08 25.31
N VAL A 368 5.22 -7.08 24.66
CA VAL A 368 5.05 -6.86 23.21
C VAL A 368 5.60 -8.04 22.42
N MET A 369 6.78 -8.55 22.77
CA MET A 369 7.36 -9.70 22.06
C MET A 369 6.53 -10.97 22.24
N ASP A 370 6.00 -11.23 23.44
CA ASP A 370 5.12 -12.37 23.70
C ASP A 370 3.79 -12.26 22.94
N GLU A 371 3.17 -11.07 22.94
CA GLU A 371 1.96 -10.78 22.19
C GLU A 371 2.17 -11.00 20.68
N LEU A 372 3.23 -10.44 20.11
CA LEU A 372 3.58 -10.63 18.71
C LEU A 372 3.87 -12.10 18.39
N SER A 373 4.58 -12.82 19.27
CA SER A 373 4.87 -14.25 19.07
C SER A 373 3.62 -15.11 19.10
N THR A 374 2.68 -14.79 19.99
CA THR A 374 1.37 -15.47 20.07
C THR A 374 0.50 -15.17 18.86
N ALA A 375 0.47 -13.91 18.41
CA ALA A 375 -0.21 -13.51 17.18
C ALA A 375 0.36 -14.25 15.96
N VAL A 376 1.69 -14.25 15.81
CA VAL A 376 2.38 -14.96 14.71
C VAL A 376 2.02 -16.44 14.69
N ARG A 377 2.09 -17.15 15.84
CA ARG A 377 1.69 -18.56 15.94
C ARG A 377 0.23 -18.79 15.55
N THR A 378 -0.66 -17.88 15.97
CA THR A 378 -2.08 -17.94 15.58
C THR A 378 -2.24 -17.81 14.08
N LEU A 379 -1.57 -16.83 13.46
CA LEU A 379 -1.61 -16.59 12.01
C LEU A 379 -1.00 -17.74 11.20
N GLN A 380 0.02 -18.44 11.74
CA GLN A 380 0.55 -19.69 11.18
C GLN A 380 -0.54 -20.76 11.15
N ASN A 381 -1.17 -21.00 12.30
CA ASN A 381 -2.15 -22.07 12.46
C ASN A 381 -3.43 -21.84 11.64
N THR A 382 -3.80 -20.59 11.35
CA THR A 382 -4.95 -20.25 10.50
C THR A 382 -4.63 -20.20 9.00
N GLY A 383 -3.38 -20.46 8.60
CA GLY A 383 -2.98 -20.46 7.18
C GLY A 383 -3.02 -19.08 6.50
N VAL A 384 -3.02 -17.99 7.27
CA VAL A 384 -3.12 -16.63 6.74
C VAL A 384 -1.77 -16.13 6.21
N MET A 385 -0.67 -16.67 6.73
CA MET A 385 0.68 -16.24 6.38
C MET A 385 1.21 -16.89 5.11
N GLY A 386 1.96 -16.12 4.34
CA GLY A 386 2.64 -16.62 3.14
C GLY A 386 1.68 -17.03 2.02
N ARG A 387 0.44 -16.56 2.06
CA ARG A 387 -0.51 -16.73 0.96
C ARG A 387 0.04 -16.07 -0.31
N SER A 388 -0.31 -16.63 -1.46
CA SER A 388 0.01 -16.00 -2.73
C SER A 388 -0.82 -14.73 -2.91
N VAL A 389 -0.18 -13.67 -3.41
CA VAL A 389 -0.87 -12.43 -3.80
C VAL A 389 -1.94 -12.73 -4.85
N ALA A 390 -1.63 -13.62 -5.79
CA ALA A 390 -2.53 -14.03 -6.86
C ALA A 390 -3.86 -14.59 -6.34
N SER A 391 -3.81 -15.43 -5.30
CA SER A 391 -4.99 -16.08 -4.70
C SER A 391 -5.71 -15.21 -3.68
N ALA A 392 -5.01 -14.27 -3.05
CA ALA A 392 -5.60 -13.38 -2.04
C ALA A 392 -6.26 -12.13 -2.65
N TYR A 393 -5.84 -11.70 -3.85
CA TYR A 393 -6.32 -10.46 -4.45
C TYR A 393 -7.80 -10.52 -4.87
N GLN A 394 -8.58 -9.58 -4.36
CA GLN A 394 -9.96 -9.32 -4.75
C GLN A 394 -10.00 -8.00 -5.55
N PRO A 395 -10.55 -8.02 -6.77
CA PRO A 395 -10.67 -6.82 -7.60
C PRO A 395 -11.25 -5.61 -6.86
N GLY A 396 -10.53 -4.48 -6.90
CA GLY A 396 -10.99 -3.24 -6.29
C GLY A 396 -10.81 -3.19 -4.76
N GLN A 397 -10.27 -4.24 -4.14
CA GLN A 397 -9.99 -4.29 -2.70
C GLN A 397 -8.49 -4.49 -2.43
N PRO A 398 -7.67 -3.43 -2.45
CA PRO A 398 -6.24 -3.52 -2.20
C PRO A 398 -5.85 -4.19 -0.87
N GLU A 399 -6.71 -4.10 0.15
CA GLU A 399 -6.47 -4.75 1.46
C GLU A 399 -6.57 -6.27 1.43
N SER A 400 -7.18 -6.87 0.39
CA SER A 400 -7.41 -8.31 0.39
C SER A 400 -6.08 -9.11 0.36
N ILE A 401 -4.99 -8.45 -0.08
CA ILE A 401 -3.63 -9.01 -0.07
C ILE A 401 -2.83 -8.60 1.16
N ALA A 402 -3.43 -7.92 2.15
CA ALA A 402 -2.75 -7.63 3.41
C ALA A 402 -2.29 -8.94 4.08
N LEU A 403 -1.10 -8.90 4.68
CA LEU A 403 -0.44 -10.06 5.30
C LEU A 403 -0.13 -11.22 4.34
N THR A 404 0.16 -10.95 3.07
CA THR A 404 0.72 -11.93 2.11
C THR A 404 2.25 -11.84 2.07
N ILE A 405 2.79 -10.63 1.87
CA ILE A 405 4.21 -10.29 1.82
C ILE A 405 4.71 -9.90 3.21
N SER A 406 3.98 -9.04 3.93
CA SER A 406 4.41 -8.57 5.25
C SER A 406 4.51 -9.71 6.27
N SER A 407 3.66 -10.74 6.14
CA SER A 407 3.73 -11.96 6.97
C SER A 407 4.99 -12.80 6.73
N ARG A 408 5.68 -12.61 5.59
CA ARG A 408 6.88 -13.39 5.25
C ARG A 408 8.00 -13.17 6.25
N LEU A 409 8.02 -12.04 6.97
CA LEU A 409 8.93 -11.78 8.10
C LEU A 409 8.91 -12.89 9.16
N PHE A 410 7.78 -13.59 9.27
CA PHE A 410 7.50 -14.55 10.32
C PHE A 410 7.58 -16.00 9.84
N LEU A 411 8.01 -16.21 8.60
CA LEU A 411 8.22 -17.54 8.03
C LEU A 411 9.70 -17.96 8.12
N PRO A 412 9.99 -19.27 7.99
CA PRO A 412 11.34 -19.73 7.73
C PRO A 412 11.94 -19.03 6.51
N ILE A 413 13.25 -18.75 6.54
CA ILE A 413 13.96 -18.02 5.47
C ILE A 413 13.70 -18.62 4.08
N ARG A 414 13.61 -19.95 4.00
CA ARG A 414 13.40 -20.71 2.75
C ARG A 414 12.11 -20.30 2.04
N ASP A 415 11.08 -19.93 2.81
CA ASP A 415 9.74 -19.63 2.31
C ASP A 415 9.50 -18.12 2.19
N SER A 416 10.46 -17.31 2.62
CA SER A 416 10.27 -15.86 2.77
C SER A 416 10.40 -15.07 1.46
N LEU A 417 11.21 -15.55 0.51
CA LEU A 417 11.48 -14.84 -0.75
C LEU A 417 10.77 -15.43 -1.97
N THR A 418 10.13 -16.58 -1.81
CA THR A 418 9.41 -17.25 -2.89
C THR A 418 8.02 -16.64 -3.03
N PHE A 419 7.98 -15.43 -3.59
CA PHE A 419 6.74 -14.78 -3.97
C PHE A 419 6.93 -13.90 -5.20
N HIS A 420 5.83 -13.76 -5.93
CA HIS A 420 5.63 -12.84 -7.03
C HIS A 420 4.31 -12.12 -6.81
N ILE A 421 4.28 -10.83 -7.12
CA ILE A 421 3.07 -10.00 -6.97
C ILE A 421 2.15 -10.19 -8.19
N VAL A 422 2.74 -10.52 -9.35
CA VAL A 422 2.06 -10.76 -10.63
C VAL A 422 2.43 -12.14 -11.14
#